data_AF-A0A066RH94-F1
#
_entry.id   AF-A0A066RH94-F1
#
_cell.length_a   1.000
_cell.length_b   1.000
_cell.length_c   1.000
_cell.angle_alpha   90.00
_cell.angle_beta   90.00
_cell.angle_gamma   90.00
#
_symmetry.space_group_name_H-M   'P 1'
#
loop_
_entity.id
_entity.type
_entity.pdbx_description
1 polymer ?
#
loop_
_entity_poly.entity_id
_entity_poly.type
_entity_poly.pdbx_seq_one_letter_code
_entity_poly.pdbx_strand_id
1 'polypeptide(L)' 'MMAQANVTELEPKRLDAMYQELAGPYPAVVCDCGHCIFTHQGVIRSRCVKVAEGVALCRCKKWVKVPVG' A
#
# COMPACT_ATOMS: atom_id res chain seq x y z
N MET A 1 5.35 5.61 33.86
CA MET A 1 3.97 5.20 33.52
C MET A 1 3.96 4.86 32.04
N MET A 2 3.80 3.59 31.67
CA MET A 2 3.74 3.18 30.27
C MET A 2 2.32 3.41 29.77
N ALA A 3 2.15 4.27 28.76
CA ALA A 3 0.88 4.44 28.08
C ALA A 3 0.63 3.19 27.22
N GLN A 4 -0.19 2.28 27.74
CA GLN A 4 -0.72 1.16 26.98
C GLN A 4 -1.78 1.71 26.02
N ALA A 5 -1.52 1.64 24.72
CA ALA A 5 -2.52 1.89 23.70
C ALA A 5 -3.44 0.66 23.64
N ASN A 6 -4.67 0.79 24.16
CA ASN A 6 -5.70 -0.23 24.03
C ASN A 6 -6.14 -0.33 22.55
N VAL A 7 -5.99 -1.52 21.97
CA VAL A 7 -6.25 -1.85 20.55
C VAL A 7 -7.75 -2.13 20.29
N THR A 8 -8.62 -1.91 21.26
CA THR A 8 -10.06 -2.21 21.14
C THR A 8 -10.82 -0.93 20.80
N GLU A 9 -11.56 -0.96 19.68
CA GLU A 9 -12.42 0.12 19.12
C GLU A 9 -11.79 1.02 18.05
N LEU A 10 -11.28 0.42 16.96
CA LEU A 10 -11.30 1.11 15.67
C LEU A 10 -12.77 1.24 15.23
N GLU A 11 -13.26 2.48 15.05
CA GLU A 11 -14.63 2.72 14.62
C GLU A 11 -15.02 1.87 13.39
N PRO A 12 -16.26 1.34 13.30
CA PRO A 12 -16.67 0.40 12.25
C PRO A 12 -16.33 0.86 10.83
N LYS A 13 -16.50 2.15 10.54
CA LYS A 13 -16.18 2.76 9.24
C LYS A 13 -14.71 2.67 8.87
N ARG A 14 -13.81 2.74 9.87
CA ARG A 14 -12.35 2.62 9.66
C ARG A 14 -11.96 1.18 9.37
N LEU A 15 -12.65 0.24 10.02
CA LEU A 15 -12.44 -1.19 9.81
C LEU A 15 -12.90 -1.59 8.40
N ASP A 16 -14.08 -1.15 7.98
CA ASP A 16 -14.63 -1.42 6.63
C ASP A 16 -13.71 -0.86 5.53
N ALA A 17 -13.26 0.39 5.68
CA ALA A 17 -12.33 1.01 4.74
C ALA A 17 -11.00 0.24 4.65
N MET A 18 -10.45 -0.21 5.78
CA MET A 18 -9.22 -1.02 5.82
C MET A 18 -9.43 -2.37 5.14
N TYR A 19 -10.53 -3.07 5.42
CA TYR A 19 -10.85 -4.33 4.76
C TYR A 19 -11.04 -4.16 3.26
N GLN A 20 -11.62 -3.04 2.82
CA GLN A 20 -11.84 -2.77 1.40
C GLN A 20 -10.54 -2.42 0.66
N GLU A 21 -9.53 -1.86 1.34
CA GLU A 21 -8.18 -1.70 0.78
C GLU A 21 -7.40 -3.02 0.69
N LEU A 22 -7.69 -3.98 1.60
CA LEU A 22 -7.08 -5.31 1.62
C LEU A 22 -7.80 -6.32 0.72
N ALA A 23 -9.07 -6.07 0.41
CA ALA A 23 -9.87 -6.89 -0.47
C ALA A 23 -9.61 -6.50 -1.93
N GLY A 24 -8.96 -7.39 -2.67
CA GLY A 24 -8.82 -7.23 -4.11
C GLY A 24 -8.06 -8.39 -4.75
N PRO A 25 -8.20 -8.58 -6.07
CA PRO A 25 -7.65 -9.76 -6.76
C PRO A 25 -6.14 -9.66 -7.00
N TYR A 26 -5.53 -8.49 -6.78
CA TYR A 26 -4.13 -8.27 -7.08
C TYR A 26 -3.24 -8.40 -5.84
N PRO A 27 -1.99 -8.88 -5.96
CA PRO A 27 -1.04 -8.87 -4.86
C PRO A 27 -0.53 -7.44 -4.63
N ALA A 28 -0.65 -6.94 -3.39
CA ALA A 28 -0.08 -5.64 -3.05
C ALA A 28 1.45 -5.67 -3.07
N VAL A 29 2.06 -4.55 -3.48
CA VAL A 29 3.51 -4.35 -3.44
C VAL A 29 3.84 -3.27 -2.43
N VAL A 30 4.65 -3.64 -1.43
CA VAL A 30 5.13 -2.75 -0.38
C VAL A 30 6.63 -2.57 -0.52
N CYS A 31 7.09 -1.33 -0.50
CA CYS A 31 8.52 -1.00 -0.46
C CYS A 31 9.12 -1.33 0.90
N ASP A 32 10.43 -1.57 0.97
CA ASP A 32 11.17 -1.75 2.24
C ASP A 32 10.95 -0.62 3.27
N CYS A 33 10.57 0.59 2.81
CA CYS A 33 10.25 1.70 3.71
C CYS A 33 8.80 1.64 4.28
N GLY A 34 8.08 0.55 4.06
CA GLY A 34 6.70 0.34 4.50
C GLY A 34 5.63 1.01 3.63
N HIS A 35 6.01 1.69 2.55
CA HIS A 35 5.02 2.34 1.68
C HIS A 35 4.42 1.34 0.70
N CYS A 36 3.10 1.15 0.74
CA CYS A 36 2.35 0.39 -0.26
C CYS A 36 2.32 1.17 -1.58
N ILE A 37 3.01 0.67 -2.60
CA ILE A 37 3.14 1.30 -3.91
C ILE A 37 2.07 0.79 -4.88
N PHE A 38 1.67 -0.47 -4.76
CA PHE A 38 0.62 -1.07 -5.58
C PHE A 38 -0.40 -1.75 -4.68
N THR A 39 -1.67 -1.40 -4.82
CA THR A 39 -2.75 -1.86 -3.94
C THR A 39 -3.38 -3.16 -4.43
N HIS A 40 -4.12 -3.84 -3.55
CA HIS A 40 -4.92 -5.03 -3.92
C HIS A 40 -5.99 -4.73 -4.98
N GLN A 41 -6.36 -3.46 -5.13
CA GLN A 41 -7.31 -2.98 -6.14
C GLN A 41 -6.65 -2.72 -7.51
N GLY A 42 -5.35 -2.95 -7.66
CA GLY A 42 -4.66 -2.80 -8.94
C GLY A 42 -4.18 -1.37 -9.22
N VAL A 43 -4.07 -0.53 -8.19
CA VAL A 43 -3.70 0.90 -8.35
C VAL A 43 -2.24 1.12 -7.96
N ILE A 44 -1.46 1.73 -8.86
CA ILE A 44 -0.12 2.26 -8.55
C ILE A 44 -0.28 3.63 -7.88
N ARG A 45 0.24 3.77 -6.65
CA ARG A 45 0.17 5.01 -5.85
C ARG A 45 1.30 6.00 -6.13
N SER A 46 2.26 5.64 -6.97
CA SER A 46 3.30 6.55 -7.45
C SER A 46 2.87 7.27 -8.73
N ARG A 47 3.19 8.55 -8.81
CA ARG A 47 3.02 9.35 -10.04
C ARG A 47 4.17 9.20 -11.03
N CYS A 48 5.27 8.58 -10.63
CA CYS A 48 6.44 8.40 -11.47
C CYS A 48 6.67 6.90 -11.69
N VAL A 49 6.36 6.45 -12.91
CA VAL A 49 6.39 5.05 -13.32
C VAL A 49 7.19 4.93 -14.60
N LYS A 50 8.08 3.95 -14.67
CA LYS A 50 8.73 3.54 -15.91
C LYS A 50 8.03 2.28 -16.41
N VAL A 51 7.08 2.45 -17.32
CA VAL A 51 6.24 1.36 -17.82
C VAL A 51 7.08 0.25 -18.45
N ALA A 52 8.03 0.60 -19.32
CA ALA A 52 8.90 -0.39 -19.98
C ALA A 52 9.75 -1.23 -19.02
N GLU A 53 10.08 -0.69 -17.84
CA GLU A 53 10.88 -1.40 -16.83
C GLU A 53 9.99 -2.07 -15.76
N GLY A 54 8.67 -1.84 -15.76
CA GLY A 54 7.75 -2.32 -14.73
C GLY A 54 8.14 -1.86 -13.32
N VAL A 55 8.59 -0.61 -13.18
CA VAL A 55 8.97 -0.04 -11.89
C VAL A 55 8.28 1.29 -11.61
N ALA A 56 7.98 1.54 -10.34
CA ALA A 56 7.45 2.78 -9.83
C ALA A 56 8.37 3.38 -8.77
N LEU A 57 8.51 4.70 -8.75
CA LEU A 57 9.35 5.40 -7.78
C LEU A 57 8.64 5.54 -6.44
N CYS A 58 9.21 4.99 -5.38
CA CYS A 58 8.73 5.18 -4.02
C CYS A 58 9.01 6.60 -3.51
N ARG A 59 8.26 7.05 -2.50
CA ARG A 59 8.58 8.27 -1.73
C ARG A 59 9.96 8.26 -1.07
N CYS A 60 10.53 7.08 -0.80
CA CYS A 60 11.90 6.93 -0.29
C CYS A 60 12.96 6.98 -1.41
N LYS A 61 12.56 7.31 -2.65
CA LYS A 61 13.41 7.42 -3.85
C LYS A 61 13.99 6.10 -4.38
N LYS A 62 13.55 4.94 -3.86
CA LYS A 62 13.84 3.63 -4.45
C LYS A 62 12.87 3.31 -5.59
N TRP A 63 13.38 2.70 -6.65
CA TRP A 63 12.55 2.08 -7.69
C TRP A 63 12.08 0.71 -7.21
N VAL A 64 10.78 0.44 -7.32
CA VAL A 64 10.16 -0.81 -6.87
C VAL A 64 9.42 -1.46 -8.03
N LYS A 65 9.60 -2.77 -8.21
CA LYS A 65 8.89 -3.55 -9.22
C LYS A 65 7.41 -3.57 -8.93
N VAL A 66 6.59 -3.25 -9.94
CA VAL A 66 5.13 -3.25 -9.84
C VAL A 66 4.54 -3.92 -11.07
N PRO A 67 3.36 -4.57 -10.96
CA PRO A 67 2.63 -5.05 -12.12
C PRO A 67 2.29 -3.89 -13.05
N VAL A 68 2.67 -4.02 -14.32
CA VAL A 68 2.27 -3.15 -15.42
C VAL A 68 1.69 -4.07 -16.49
N GLY A 69 0.46 -3.80 -16.90
CA GLY A 69 -0.25 -4.57 -17.93
C GLY A 69 0.27 -4.27 -19.33
#